data_AF-A0A535PER5-F1
#
_entry.id   AF-A0A535PER5-F1
#
_cell.length_a   1.000
_cell.length_b   1.000
_cell.length_c   1.000
_cell.angle_alpha   90.00
_cell.angle_beta   90.00
_cell.angle_gamma   90.00
#
_symmetry.space_group_name_H-M   'P 1'
#
loop_
_entity.id
_entity.type
_entity.pdbx_description
1 polymer ?
#
loop_
_entity_poly.entity_id
_entity_poly.type
_entity_poly.pdbx_seq_one_letter_code
_entity_poly.pdbx_strand_id
1 'polypeptide(L)'
;MASTDEPATATPAADETPTPRPVDLRLASIHLRTGSFALARAELETMAGHGSLDDDGLLDLAEVRWRTGDLPGAGEAAAAFLASGRDSILALVIAAEATAELGRPGEAR
;
A
#
# COMPACT_ATOMS: atom_id res chain seq x y z
N MET A 1 16.26 -28.46 49.88
CA MET A 1 15.78 -27.29 49.13
C MET A 1 15.28 -27.79 47.79
N ALA A 2 13.97 -27.97 47.65
CA ALA A 2 13.33 -28.28 46.38
C ALA A 2 12.26 -27.19 46.17
N SER A 3 12.55 -26.23 45.28
CA SER A 3 11.55 -25.25 44.84
C SER A 3 10.74 -25.88 43.73
N THR A 4 9.47 -26.10 43.99
CA THR A 4 8.47 -26.42 42.97
C THR A 4 8.11 -25.12 42.26
N ASP A 5 8.46 -25.02 40.98
CA ASP A 5 8.02 -23.96 40.09
C ASP A 5 6.66 -24.40 39.52
N GLU A 6 5.58 -23.71 39.90
CA GLU A 6 4.27 -23.92 39.27
C GLU A 6 4.25 -23.18 37.93
N PRO A 7 3.81 -23.82 36.82
CA PRO A 7 3.66 -23.13 35.57
C PRO A 7 2.47 -22.18 35.66
N ALA A 8 2.76 -20.88 35.68
CA ALA A 8 1.76 -19.83 35.53
C ALA A 8 0.98 -20.06 34.23
N THR A 9 -0.31 -20.39 34.37
CA THR A 9 -1.25 -20.46 33.26
C THR A 9 -1.31 -19.10 32.57
N ALA A 10 -0.73 -19.02 31.37
CA ALA A 10 -0.85 -17.87 30.50
C ALA A 10 -2.33 -17.67 30.14
N THR A 11 -2.91 -16.55 30.59
CA THR A 11 -4.21 -16.07 30.15
C THR A 11 -4.21 -15.97 28.62
N PRO A 12 -5.18 -16.55 27.90
CA PRO A 12 -5.25 -16.37 26.45
C PRO A 12 -5.42 -14.89 26.16
N ALA A 13 -4.53 -14.33 25.33
CA ALA A 13 -4.67 -12.98 24.80
C ALA A 13 -6.06 -12.87 24.17
N ALA A 14 -6.83 -11.87 24.59
CA ALA A 14 -8.15 -11.62 24.03
C ALA A 14 -8.03 -11.51 22.50
N ASP A 15 -8.88 -12.23 21.78
CA ASP A 15 -9.03 -12.11 20.32
C ASP A 15 -9.30 -10.64 19.98
N GLU A 16 -8.26 -9.91 19.58
CA GLU A 16 -8.41 -8.58 19.02
C GLU A 16 -9.15 -8.73 17.69
N THR A 17 -10.43 -8.39 17.70
CA THR A 17 -11.24 -8.39 16.48
C THR A 17 -10.65 -7.31 15.56
N PRO A 18 -10.25 -7.64 14.31
CA PRO A 18 -9.63 -6.66 13.43
C PRO A 18 -10.54 -5.45 13.21
N THR A 19 -10.04 -4.25 13.45
CA THR A 19 -10.76 -3.01 13.15
C THR A 19 -11.01 -2.95 11.63
N PRO A 20 -12.25 -2.68 11.18
CA PRO A 20 -12.54 -2.61 9.76
C PRO A 20 -11.77 -1.46 9.09
N ARG A 21 -11.31 -1.70 7.85
CA ARG A 21 -10.63 -0.69 7.02
C ARG A 21 -11.50 0.58 6.89
N PRO A 22 -10.93 1.79 7.04
CA PRO A 22 -11.65 3.05 6.87
C PRO A 22 -12.49 3.10 5.59
N VAL A 23 -13.67 3.74 5.68
CA VAL A 23 -14.64 3.79 4.57
C VAL A 23 -14.05 4.46 3.33
N ASP A 24 -13.28 5.54 3.51
CA ASP A 24 -12.71 6.31 2.41
C ASP A 24 -11.73 5.48 1.57
N LEU A 25 -10.89 4.66 2.22
CA LEU A 25 -9.98 3.72 1.54
C LEU A 25 -10.76 2.65 0.76
N ARG A 26 -11.85 2.15 1.34
CA ARG A 26 -12.70 1.16 0.67
C ARG A 26 -13.40 1.76 -0.56
N LEU A 27 -13.88 3.01 -0.46
CA LEU A 27 -14.50 3.72 -1.57
C LEU A 27 -13.50 3.99 -2.69
N ALA A 28 -12.31 4.50 -2.35
CA ALA A 28 -11.24 4.70 -3.32
C ALA A 28 -10.86 3.41 -4.06
N SER A 29 -10.75 2.28 -3.35
CA SER A 29 -10.51 0.97 -3.95
C SER A 29 -11.66 0.50 -4.85
N ILE A 30 -12.91 0.83 -4.52
CA ILE A 30 -14.05 0.55 -5.39
C ILE A 30 -13.97 1.40 -6.66
N HIS A 31 -13.74 2.71 -6.53
CA HIS A 31 -13.60 3.62 -7.67
C HIS A 31 -12.47 3.22 -8.60
N LEU A 32 -11.32 2.80 -8.06
CA LEU A 32 -10.21 2.25 -8.82
C LEU A 32 -10.64 1.02 -9.62
N ARG A 33 -11.25 0.02 -8.96
CA ARG A 33 -11.69 -1.22 -9.61
C ARG A 33 -12.80 -1.03 -10.64
N THR A 34 -13.64 -0.02 -10.48
CA THR A 34 -14.70 0.31 -11.46
C THR A 34 -14.21 1.23 -12.58
N GLY A 35 -12.94 1.64 -12.59
CA GLY A 35 -12.35 2.45 -13.66
C GLY A 35 -12.51 3.98 -13.49
N SER A 36 -13.01 4.44 -12.34
CA SER A 36 -13.13 5.87 -12.02
C SER A 36 -11.77 6.46 -11.58
N PHE A 37 -10.75 6.30 -12.41
CA PHE A 37 -9.34 6.54 -12.04
C PHE A 37 -9.06 7.97 -11.55
N ALA A 38 -9.67 8.98 -12.17
CA ALA A 38 -9.45 10.38 -11.77
C ALA A 38 -9.97 10.65 -10.34
N LEU A 39 -11.13 10.08 -9.99
CA LEU A 39 -11.71 10.22 -8.65
C LEU A 39 -10.91 9.42 -7.63
N ALA A 40 -10.62 8.15 -7.92
CA ALA A 40 -9.82 7.29 -7.05
C ALA A 40 -8.44 7.94 -6.75
N ARG A 41 -7.80 8.53 -7.77
CA ARG A 41 -6.54 9.25 -7.60
C ARG A 41 -6.69 10.44 -6.65
N ALA A 42 -7.69 11.29 -6.86
CA ALA A 42 -7.90 12.45 -6.00
C ALA A 42 -8.15 12.03 -4.53
N GLU A 43 -8.94 10.99 -4.30
CA GLU A 43 -9.21 10.44 -2.96
C GLU A 43 -7.93 9.91 -2.30
N LEU A 44 -7.16 9.08 -3.02
CA LEU A 44 -5.91 8.48 -2.51
C LEU A 44 -4.81 9.52 -2.28
N GLU A 45 -4.67 10.51 -3.15
CA GLU A 45 -3.70 11.60 -2.98
C GLU A 45 -4.07 12.51 -1.81
N THR A 46 -5.37 12.74 -1.59
CA THR A 46 -5.86 13.45 -0.42
C THR A 46 -5.49 12.71 0.86
N MET A 47 -5.74 11.39 0.92
CA MET A 47 -5.35 10.57 2.07
C MET A 47 -3.83 10.47 2.24
N ALA A 48 -3.07 10.40 1.15
CA ALA A 48 -1.60 10.45 1.19
C ALA A 48 -1.10 11.75 1.79
N GLY A 49 -1.68 12.89 1.39
CA GLY A 49 -1.35 14.21 1.94
C GLY A 49 -1.62 14.34 3.44
N HIS A 50 -2.57 13.57 3.96
CA HIS A 50 -2.87 13.49 5.40
C HIS A 50 -2.12 12.38 6.14
N GLY A 51 -1.34 11.55 5.45
CA GLY A 51 -0.64 10.40 6.04
C GLY A 51 -1.58 9.30 6.54
N SER A 52 -2.76 9.15 5.92
CA SER A 52 -3.80 8.20 6.35
C SER A 52 -3.94 6.97 5.45
N LEU A 53 -2.97 6.72 4.56
CA LEU A 53 -2.94 5.49 3.77
C LEU A 53 -2.45 4.32 4.61
N ASP A 54 -3.15 3.20 4.50
CA ASP A 54 -2.61 1.90 4.88
C ASP A 54 -1.80 1.31 3.72
N ASP A 55 -1.14 0.17 3.96
CA ASP A 55 -0.35 -0.51 2.93
C ASP A 55 -1.17 -0.81 1.66
N ASP A 56 -2.40 -1.30 1.80
CA ASP A 56 -3.26 -1.53 0.63
C ASP A 56 -3.55 -0.22 -0.12
N GLY A 57 -3.68 0.89 0.60
CA GLY A 57 -3.87 2.23 0.04
C GLY A 57 -2.63 2.74 -0.69
N LEU A 58 -1.43 2.37 -0.25
CA LEU A 58 -0.19 2.63 -0.99
C LEU A 58 -0.16 1.86 -2.31
N LEU A 59 -0.61 0.60 -2.32
CA LEU A 59 -0.72 -0.19 -3.55
C LEU A 59 -1.79 0.38 -4.50
N ASP A 60 -2.96 0.75 -3.97
CA ASP A 60 -4.03 1.39 -4.74
C ASP A 60 -3.54 2.73 -5.35
N LEU A 61 -2.78 3.53 -4.59
CA LEU A 61 -2.17 4.78 -5.06
C LEU A 61 -1.13 4.52 -6.16
N ALA A 62 -0.29 3.50 -5.99
CA ALA A 62 0.67 3.11 -7.01
C ALA A 62 -0.04 2.71 -8.31
N GLU A 63 -1.06 1.85 -8.24
CA GLU A 63 -1.81 1.43 -9.42
C GLU A 63 -2.48 2.61 -10.12
N VAL A 64 -3.21 3.47 -9.40
CA VAL A 64 -3.94 4.56 -10.05
C VAL A 64 -3.01 5.57 -10.70
N ARG A 65 -1.84 5.84 -10.10
CA ARG A 65 -0.81 6.70 -10.70
C ARG A 65 -0.23 6.08 -11.96
N TRP A 66 0.00 4.77 -11.95
CA TRP A 66 0.47 4.02 -13.11
C TRP A 66 -0.55 4.05 -14.26
N ARG A 67 -1.83 3.76 -13.96
CA ARG A 67 -2.94 3.80 -14.93
C ARG A 67 -3.18 5.19 -15.52
N THR A 68 -2.82 6.25 -14.79
CA THR A 68 -3.00 7.65 -15.21
C THR A 68 -1.73 8.28 -15.78
N GLY A 69 -0.64 7.52 -15.92
CA GLY A 69 0.59 7.94 -16.60
C GLY A 69 1.61 8.68 -15.71
N ASP A 70 1.40 8.75 -14.40
CA ASP A 70 2.39 9.25 -13.44
C ASP A 70 3.30 8.11 -12.99
N LEU A 71 4.17 7.65 -13.90
CA LEU A 71 5.07 6.54 -13.63
C LEU A 71 6.07 6.83 -12.48
N PRO A 72 6.69 8.03 -12.38
CA PRO A 72 7.56 8.35 -11.24
C PRO A 72 6.82 8.27 -9.90
N GLY A 73 5.67 8.93 -9.79
CA GLY A 73 4.87 8.92 -8.56
C GLY A 73 4.27 7.54 -8.24
N ALA A 74 4.03 6.70 -9.25
CA ALA A 74 3.64 5.30 -9.07
C ALA A 74 4.79 4.47 -8.49
N GLY A 75 6.01 4.66 -9.01
CA GLY A 75 7.22 4.00 -8.51
C GLY A 75 7.50 4.33 -7.04
N GLU A 76 7.35 5.60 -6.65
CA GLU A 76 7.49 6.03 -5.26
C GLU A 76 6.50 5.32 -4.33
N ALA A 77 5.22 5.26 -4.70
CA ALA A 77 4.18 4.60 -3.91
C ALA A 77 4.41 3.07 -3.84
N ALA A 78 4.80 2.44 -4.95
CA ALA A 78 5.13 1.02 -5.00
C ALA A 78 6.34 0.67 -4.13
N ALA A 79 7.39 1.51 -4.13
CA ALA A 79 8.54 1.33 -3.26
C ALA A 79 8.16 1.45 -1.77
N ALA A 80 7.30 2.41 -1.43
CA ALA A 80 6.78 2.54 -0.06
C ALA A 80 5.97 1.30 0.37
N PHE A 81 5.13 0.76 -0.52
CA PHE A 81 4.43 -0.50 -0.29
C PHE A 81 5.40 -1.66 -0.04
N LEU A 82 6.40 -1.85 -0.90
CA LEU A 82 7.38 -2.94 -0.77
C LEU A 82 8.23 -2.82 0.50
N ALA A 83 8.53 -1.59 0.94
CA ALA A 83 9.28 -1.32 2.17
C ALA A 83 8.57 -1.79 3.45
N SER A 84 7.25 -2.02 3.41
CA SER A 84 6.49 -2.63 4.50
C SER A 84 6.75 -4.14 4.68
N GLY A 85 7.55 -4.76 3.80
CA GLY A 85 7.83 -6.20 3.79
C GLY A 85 6.75 -7.04 3.11
N ARG A 86 5.77 -6.38 2.49
CA ARG A 86 4.69 -6.99 1.71
C ARG A 86 5.16 -7.26 0.28
N ASP A 87 4.56 -8.26 -0.36
CA ASP A 87 4.84 -8.61 -1.74
C ASP A 87 3.58 -8.44 -2.62
N SER A 88 3.78 -7.95 -3.84
CA SER A 88 2.73 -7.76 -4.84
C SER A 88 3.37 -7.70 -6.21
N ILE A 89 2.95 -8.59 -7.12
CA ILE A 89 3.41 -8.59 -8.51
C ILE A 89 3.18 -7.23 -9.17
N LEU A 90 2.06 -6.57 -8.87
CA LEU A 90 1.77 -5.24 -9.40
C LEU A 90 2.77 -4.20 -8.89
N ALA A 91 3.09 -4.20 -7.59
CA ALA A 91 4.08 -3.28 -7.03
C ALA A 91 5.47 -3.52 -7.63
N LEU A 92 5.87 -4.79 -7.80
CA LEU A 92 7.15 -5.14 -8.42
C LEU A 92 7.23 -4.68 -9.88
N VAL A 93 6.17 -4.86 -10.66
CA VAL A 93 6.11 -4.39 -12.06
C VAL A 93 6.22 -2.87 -12.13
N ILE A 94 5.43 -2.15 -11.33
CA ILE A 94 5.46 -0.67 -11.31
C ILE A 94 6.85 -0.16 -10.90
N ALA A 95 7.46 -0.74 -9.86
CA ALA A 95 8.80 -0.35 -9.42
C ALA A 95 9.87 -0.64 -10.48
N ALA A 96 9.76 -1.77 -11.18
CA ALA A 96 10.66 -2.13 -12.27
C ALA A 96 10.52 -1.18 -13.46
N GLU A 97 9.29 -0.86 -13.88
CA GLU A 97 9.03 0.10 -14.96
C GLU A 97 9.56 1.49 -14.61
N ALA A 98 9.30 1.99 -13.39
CA ALA A 98 9.83 3.27 -12.93
C ALA A 98 11.37 3.30 -12.91
N THR A 99 12.01 2.20 -12.49
CA THR A 99 13.47 2.07 -12.51
C THR A 99 14.02 2.04 -13.95
N ALA A 100 13.34 1.34 -14.86
CA ALA A 100 13.71 1.27 -16.26
C ALA A 100 13.64 2.64 -16.94
N GLU A 101 12.60 3.44 -16.65
CA GLU A 101 12.44 4.80 -17.18
C GLU A 101 13.60 5.72 -16.72
N LEU A 102 13.97 5.67 -15.43
CA LEU A 102 15.12 6.41 -14.90
C LEU A 102 16.45 6.00 -15.56
N GLY A 103 16.57 4.73 -15.96
CA GLY A 103 17.73 4.17 -16.64
C GLY A 103 17.84 4.51 -18.14
N ARG A 104 16.87 5.24 -18.73
CA ARG A 104 16.87 5.65 -20.15
C ARG A 104 17.07 7.17 -20.33
N PRO A 105 18.19 7.77 -19.88
CA PRO A 105 18.41 9.22 -19.95
C PRO A 105 18.66 9.80 -21.37
N GLY A 106 18.12 9.22 -22.45
CA GLY A 106 18.41 9.64 -23.82
C GLY A 106 17.38 9.34 -24.91
N GLU A 107 16.23 8.74 -24.58
CA GLU A 107 15.10 8.59 -25.54
C GLU A 107 14.01 9.66 -25.31
N ALA A 108 14.35 10.70 -24.54
CA ALA A 108 13.53 11.90 -24.42
C ALA A 108 13.52 12.65 -25.75
N ARG A 109 12.36 12.50 -26.41
CA ARG A 109 11.78 13.26 -27.53
C ARG A 109 12.32 14.68 -27.72
#